data_AF-A0A7C7SQJ2-F1
#
_entry.id   AF-A0A7C7SQJ2-F1
#
_cell.length_a   1.000
_cell.length_b   1.000
_cell.length_c   1.000
_cell.angle_alpha   90.00
_cell.angle_beta   90.00
_cell.angle_gamma   90.00
#
_symmetry.space_group_name_H-M   'P 1'
#
loop_
_entity.id
_entity.type
_entity.pdbx_description
1 polymer ?
#
loop_
_entity_poly.entity_id
_entity_poly.type
_entity_poly.pdbx_seq_one_letter_code
_entity_poly.pdbx_strand_id
1 'polypeptide(L)'
;MKKNLVLVAMLSLALTGCVNREQADVKLGNACKAAVNEFLGDGMQIDRIESIDSSPSPVGNGYRHVTLHTITVDGWLEEKNQYECTFEESFGFMKMGYTASFYQLRIGEQMIGKSGNDIVGSAQDFMKITDAVREALYE
;
A
#
# COMPACT_ATOMS: atom_id res chain seq x y z
N MET A 1 -18.16 54.16 7.40
CA MET A 1 -18.51 52.74 7.17
C MET A 1 -17.55 52.10 6.18
N LYS A 2 -16.31 51.72 6.58
CA LYS A 2 -15.35 50.98 5.72
C LYS A 2 -14.23 50.36 6.59
N LYS A 3 -14.47 49.26 7.33
CA LYS A 3 -13.39 48.57 8.07
C LYS A 3 -13.47 47.04 8.18
N ASN A 4 -14.51 46.36 7.68
CA ASN A 4 -14.72 44.93 8.03
C ASN A 4 -14.48 43.91 6.90
N LEU A 5 -13.79 44.26 5.81
CA LEU A 5 -13.70 43.37 4.63
C LEU A 5 -12.32 42.71 4.39
N VAL A 6 -11.40 42.77 5.36
CA VAL A 6 -10.02 42.26 5.17
C VAL A 6 -9.73 40.97 5.95
N LEU A 7 -10.58 40.58 6.92
CA LEU A 7 -10.26 39.46 7.82
C LEU A 7 -10.62 38.05 7.29
N VAL A 8 -11.35 37.93 6.18
CA VAL A 8 -11.88 36.63 5.71
C VAL A 8 -10.95 35.93 4.70
N ALA A 9 -9.93 36.62 4.17
CA ALA A 9 -9.07 36.09 3.10
C ALA A 9 -7.82 35.32 3.61
N MET A 10 -7.57 35.22 4.92
CA MET A 10 -6.37 34.56 5.48
C MET A 10 -6.57 33.12 5.99
N LEU A 11 -7.79 32.57 5.97
CA LEU A 11 -8.03 31.19 6.46
C LEU A 11 -8.06 30.11 5.37
N SER A 12 -7.95 30.46 4.09
CA SER A 12 -8.06 29.51 2.98
C SER A 12 -6.74 28.84 2.56
N LEU A 13 -5.62 29.13 3.24
CA LEU A 13 -4.29 28.61 2.90
C LEU A 13 -3.77 27.48 3.82
N ALA A 14 -4.58 26.98 4.76
CA ALA A 14 -4.13 26.01 5.77
C ALA A 14 -4.40 24.52 5.45
N LEU A 15 -4.86 24.15 4.25
CA LEU A 15 -5.29 22.77 3.96
C LEU A 15 -4.52 22.03 2.85
N THR A 16 -3.36 22.50 2.42
CA THR A 16 -2.60 21.85 1.33
C THR A 16 -1.49 20.88 1.78
N GLY A 17 -1.39 20.56 3.08
CA GLY A 17 -0.25 19.80 3.63
C GLY A 17 -0.55 18.45 4.31
N CYS A 18 -1.80 17.99 4.36
CA CYS A 18 -2.14 16.71 4.97
C CYS A 18 -2.29 15.65 3.89
N VAL A 19 -1.40 14.65 3.83
CA VAL A 19 -1.70 13.42 3.11
C VAL A 19 -2.95 12.82 3.77
N ASN A 20 -4.05 12.79 3.02
CA ASN A 20 -5.29 12.19 3.53
C ASN A 20 -5.18 10.66 3.43
N ARG A 21 -6.04 9.94 4.17
CA ARG A 21 -6.02 8.47 4.21
C ARG A 21 -6.17 7.84 2.82
N GLU A 22 -7.00 8.44 1.98
CA GLU A 22 -7.26 7.96 0.62
C GLU A 22 -6.00 7.97 -0.25
N GLN A 23 -5.19 9.05 -0.20
CA GLN A 23 -3.90 9.11 -0.91
C GLN A 23 -2.92 8.07 -0.39
N ALA A 24 -2.87 7.85 0.93
CA ALA A 24 -2.05 6.81 1.52
C ALA A 24 -2.48 5.41 1.04
N ASP A 25 -3.78 5.12 1.03
CA ASP A 25 -4.32 3.83 0.59
C ASP A 25 -4.05 3.58 -0.91
N VAL A 26 -4.10 4.60 -1.78
CA VAL A 26 -3.69 4.48 -3.18
C VAL A 26 -2.21 4.12 -3.30
N LYS A 27 -1.32 4.76 -2.53
CA LYS A 27 0.10 4.42 -2.52
C LYS A 27 0.34 2.99 -2.07
N LEU A 28 -0.33 2.55 -1.00
CA LEU A 28 -0.23 1.18 -0.52
C LEU A 28 -0.79 0.16 -1.52
N GLY A 29 -1.84 0.52 -2.25
CA GLY A 29 -2.37 -0.28 -3.35
C GLY A 29 -1.34 -0.52 -4.45
N ASN A 30 -0.69 0.55 -4.91
CA ASN A 30 0.39 0.45 -5.92
C ASN A 30 1.59 -0.34 -5.40
N ALA A 31 1.97 -0.13 -4.14
CA ALA A 31 3.03 -0.90 -3.49
C ALA A 31 2.67 -2.39 -3.39
N CYS A 32 1.42 -2.72 -3.06
CA CYS A 32 0.96 -4.11 -3.00
C CYS A 32 1.00 -4.77 -4.39
N LYS A 33 0.61 -4.04 -5.43
CA LYS A 33 0.77 -4.50 -6.82
C LYS A 33 2.24 -4.81 -7.15
N ALA A 34 3.17 -3.93 -6.77
CA ALA A 34 4.60 -4.16 -6.98
C ALA A 34 5.10 -5.41 -6.23
N ALA A 35 4.66 -5.60 -4.98
CA ALA A 35 4.98 -6.80 -4.21
C ALA A 35 4.50 -8.09 -4.89
N VAL A 36 3.26 -8.08 -5.40
CA VAL A 36 2.68 -9.24 -6.10
C VAL A 36 3.40 -9.52 -7.40
N ASN A 37 3.71 -8.49 -8.20
CA ASN A 37 4.44 -8.66 -9.46
C ASN A 37 5.83 -9.27 -9.22
N GLU A 38 6.55 -8.81 -8.20
CA GLU A 38 7.86 -9.37 -7.84
C GLU A 38 7.74 -10.82 -7.36
N PHE A 39 6.66 -11.16 -6.63
CA PHE A 39 6.41 -12.53 -6.19
C PHE A 39 6.07 -13.48 -7.34
N LEU A 40 5.20 -13.07 -8.26
CA LEU A 40 4.77 -13.90 -9.40
C LEU A 40 5.91 -14.13 -10.41
N GLY A 41 6.85 -13.18 -10.50
CA GLY A 41 7.97 -13.23 -11.43
C GLY A 41 7.56 -13.06 -12.90
N ASP A 42 8.50 -13.31 -13.82
CA ASP A 42 8.32 -13.02 -15.26
C ASP A 42 7.31 -13.94 -15.98
N GLY A 43 6.91 -15.05 -15.35
CA GLY A 43 6.05 -16.07 -15.95
C GLY A 43 4.54 -15.84 -15.78
N MET A 44 4.13 -15.01 -14.82
CA MET A 44 2.74 -14.67 -14.56
C MET A 44 2.62 -13.17 -14.30
N GLN A 45 1.80 -12.49 -15.10
CA GLN A 45 1.56 -11.06 -14.95
C GLN A 45 0.10 -10.80 -14.59
N ILE A 46 -0.10 -9.82 -13.71
CA ILE A 46 -1.43 -9.26 -13.48
C ILE A 46 -1.88 -8.56 -14.76
N ASP A 47 -2.89 -9.12 -15.43
CA ASP A 47 -3.49 -8.49 -16.62
C ASP A 47 -4.28 -7.25 -16.20
N ARG A 48 -5.16 -7.42 -15.20
CA ARG A 48 -6.02 -6.35 -14.70
C ARG A 48 -6.19 -6.38 -13.18
N ILE A 49 -6.25 -5.19 -12.59
CA ILE A 49 -6.74 -5.00 -11.22
C ILE A 49 -8.25 -4.71 -11.28
N GLU A 50 -9.04 -5.49 -10.55
CA GLU A 50 -10.48 -5.29 -10.41
C GLU A 50 -10.79 -4.28 -9.29
N SER A 51 -10.20 -4.47 -8.12
CA SER A 51 -10.34 -3.56 -6.98
C SER A 51 -9.10 -3.59 -6.07
N ILE A 52 -8.95 -2.51 -5.32
CA ILE A 52 -7.99 -2.37 -4.22
C ILE A 52 -8.79 -1.98 -2.99
N ASP A 53 -8.78 -2.84 -1.98
CA ASP A 53 -9.49 -2.63 -0.74
C ASP A 53 -8.48 -2.41 0.39
N SER A 54 -8.73 -1.46 1.29
CA SER A 54 -7.80 -1.10 2.35
C SER A 54 -8.50 -1.01 3.71
N SER A 55 -8.01 -1.76 4.69
CA SER A 55 -8.64 -1.92 6.01
C SER A 55 -7.60 -1.91 7.14
N PRO A 56 -7.98 -1.59 8.39
CA PRO A 56 -7.07 -1.74 9.52
C PRO A 56 -6.53 -3.18 9.58
N SER A 57 -5.23 -3.34 9.81
CA SER A 57 -4.63 -4.67 9.84
C SER A 57 -4.95 -5.41 11.14
N PRO A 58 -5.21 -6.73 11.10
CA PRO A 58 -5.35 -7.56 12.29
C PRO A 58 -4.04 -7.70 13.08
N VAL A 59 -2.88 -7.36 12.48
CA VAL A 59 -1.57 -7.37 13.16
C VAL A 59 -1.52 -6.34 14.30
N GLY A 60 -2.26 -5.23 14.17
CA GLY A 60 -2.39 -4.23 15.22
C GLY A 60 -2.36 -2.79 14.71
N ASN A 61 -2.32 -1.85 15.65
CA ASN A 61 -2.22 -0.42 15.34
C ASN A 61 -0.87 -0.11 14.66
N GLY A 62 -0.88 0.86 13.75
CA GLY A 62 0.29 1.19 12.92
C GLY A 62 0.46 0.29 11.69
N TYR A 63 -0.47 -0.64 11.46
CA TYR A 63 -0.46 -1.49 10.28
C TYR A 63 -1.72 -1.30 9.43
N ARG A 64 -1.54 -1.33 8.11
CA ARG A 64 -2.61 -1.24 7.12
C ARG A 64 -2.63 -2.50 6.27
N HIS A 65 -3.81 -3.11 6.16
CA HIS A 65 -4.05 -4.25 5.31
C HIS A 65 -4.60 -3.77 3.97
N VAL A 66 -4.07 -4.35 2.89
CA VAL A 66 -4.48 -4.07 1.52
C VAL A 66 -4.81 -5.39 0.84
N THR A 67 -5.99 -5.47 0.26
CA THR A 67 -6.44 -6.61 -0.53
C THR A 67 -6.49 -6.17 -1.99
N LEU A 68 -5.76 -6.91 -2.84
CA LEU A 68 -5.71 -6.69 -4.27
C LEU A 68 -6.50 -7.78 -4.97
N HIS A 69 -7.59 -7.42 -5.63
CA HIS A 69 -8.37 -8.32 -6.46
C HIS A 69 -7.92 -8.16 -7.92
N THR A 70 -7.43 -9.23 -8.52
CA THR A 70 -6.83 -9.21 -9.86
C THR A 70 -7.41 -10.28 -10.76
N ILE A 71 -7.34 -10.03 -12.07
CA ILE A 71 -7.44 -11.05 -13.08
C ILE A 71 -6.03 -11.29 -13.63
N THR A 72 -5.58 -12.54 -13.57
CA THR A 72 -4.36 -13.01 -14.24
C THR A 72 -4.76 -13.86 -15.44
N VAL A 73 -3.96 -13.82 -16.49
CA VAL A 73 -4.21 -14.59 -17.71
C VAL A 73 -3.12 -15.66 -17.83
N ASP A 74 -3.55 -16.93 -17.90
CA ASP A 74 -2.71 -18.05 -18.32
C ASP A 74 -3.24 -18.60 -19.65
N GLY A 75 -2.65 -18.11 -20.74
CA GLY A 75 -3.11 -18.42 -22.10
C GLY A 75 -4.48 -17.83 -22.42
N TRP A 76 -5.53 -18.67 -22.40
CA TRP A 76 -6.92 -18.27 -22.70
C TRP A 76 -7.83 -18.25 -21.46
N LEU A 77 -7.30 -18.62 -20.29
CA LEU A 77 -8.06 -18.70 -19.05
C LEU A 77 -7.81 -17.43 -18.22
N GLU A 78 -8.90 -16.75 -17.86
CA GLU A 78 -8.89 -15.67 -16.88
C GLU A 78 -9.11 -16.25 -15.48
N GLU A 79 -8.15 -16.01 -14.58
CA GLU A 79 -8.24 -16.43 -13.19
C GLU A 79 -8.38 -15.23 -12.27
N LYS A 80 -9.39 -15.27 -11.40
CA LYS A 80 -9.59 -14.27 -10.36
C LYS A 80 -8.76 -14.63 -9.14
N ASN A 81 -7.81 -13.76 -8.82
CA ASN A 81 -6.89 -13.93 -7.71
C ASN A 81 -7.06 -12.81 -6.69
N GLN A 82 -6.82 -13.17 -5.42
CA GLN A 82 -6.81 -12.25 -4.30
C GLN A 82 -5.44 -12.31 -3.64
N TYR A 83 -4.79 -11.15 -3.53
CA TYR A 83 -3.51 -10.99 -2.86
C TYR A 83 -3.65 -10.05 -1.66
N GLU A 84 -2.99 -10.38 -0.57
CA GLU A 84 -3.12 -9.64 0.69
C GLU A 84 -1.76 -9.11 1.13
N CYS A 85 -1.62 -7.79 1.16
CA CYS A 85 -0.44 -7.13 1.69
C CYS A 85 -0.72 -6.51 3.06
N THR A 86 0.28 -6.53 3.93
CA THR A 86 0.28 -5.71 5.15
C THR A 86 1.47 -4.79 5.12
N PHE A 87 1.23 -3.54 5.50
CA PHE A 87 2.25 -2.50 5.60
C PHE A 87 2.29 -1.97 7.02
N GLU A 88 3.50 -1.72 7.51
CA GLU A 88 3.70 -0.87 8.67
C GLU A 88 3.73 0.58 8.19
N GLU A 89 2.86 1.43 8.73
CA GLU A 89 2.71 2.82 8.32
C GLU A 89 2.74 3.79 9.51
N SER A 90 3.21 5.00 9.22
CA SER A 90 3.25 6.08 10.20
C SER A 90 2.89 7.39 9.53
N PHE A 91 2.04 8.17 10.22
CA PHE A 91 1.76 9.55 9.88
C PHE A 91 2.58 10.45 10.82
N GLY A 92 3.37 11.34 10.24
CA GLY A 92 4.16 12.32 10.98
C GLY A 92 3.28 13.27 11.79
N PHE A 93 3.92 14.02 12.70
CA PHE A 93 3.25 15.04 13.49
C PHE A 93 2.48 16.03 12.59
N MET A 94 1.20 16.27 12.92
CA MET A 94 0.27 17.06 12.10
C MET A 94 0.01 16.52 10.67
N LYS A 95 0.21 15.22 10.40
CA LYS A 95 0.03 14.57 9.09
C LYS A 95 0.89 15.19 7.96
N MET A 96 1.95 15.91 8.32
CA MET A 96 2.88 16.53 7.37
C MET A 96 3.83 15.53 6.69
N GLY A 97 3.71 14.24 7.01
CA GLY A 97 4.48 13.17 6.38
C GLY A 97 3.73 11.85 6.48
N TYR A 98 3.95 11.01 5.48
CA TYR A 98 3.46 9.64 5.43
C TYR A 98 4.62 8.74 5.04
N THR A 99 4.88 7.72 5.87
CA THR A 99 5.87 6.69 5.57
C THR A 99 5.21 5.33 5.71
N ALA A 100 5.55 4.42 4.82
CA ALA A 100 5.14 3.02 4.91
C ALA A 100 6.32 2.11 4.59
N SER A 101 6.25 0.87 5.08
CA SER A 101 7.19 -0.19 4.75
C SER A 101 6.47 -1.53 4.65
N PHE A 102 7.02 -2.41 3.82
CA PHE A 102 6.47 -3.75 3.64
C PHE A 102 6.58 -4.56 4.93
N TYR A 103 5.47 -5.17 5.36
CA TYR A 103 5.45 -6.10 6.49
C TYR A 103 5.30 -7.54 5.99
N GLN A 104 4.24 -7.85 5.26
CA GLN A 104 4.01 -9.19 4.72
C GLN A 104 3.15 -9.20 3.46
N LEU A 105 3.29 -10.25 2.66
CA LEU A 105 2.44 -10.63 1.54
C LEU A 105 1.88 -12.02 1.83
N ARG A 106 0.58 -12.20 1.65
CA ARG A 106 -0.13 -13.48 1.77
C ARG A 106 -0.88 -13.79 0.48
N ILE A 107 -0.74 -15.04 0.05
CA ILE A 107 -1.31 -15.57 -1.19
C ILE A 107 -1.84 -16.97 -0.89
N GLY A 108 -3.17 -17.09 -0.75
CA GLY A 108 -3.77 -18.31 -0.21
C GLY A 108 -3.18 -18.68 1.15
N GLU A 109 -2.55 -19.85 1.23
CA GLU A 109 -1.89 -20.34 2.46
C GLU A 109 -0.41 -19.91 2.58
N GLN A 110 0.17 -19.35 1.52
CA GLN A 110 1.57 -18.92 1.53
C GLN A 110 1.71 -17.52 2.10
N MET A 111 2.77 -17.31 2.91
CA MET A 111 3.12 -16.02 3.48
C MET A 111 4.61 -15.77 3.27
N ILE A 112 4.93 -14.56 2.81
CA ILE A 112 6.31 -14.04 2.79
C ILE A 112 6.31 -12.71 3.52
N GLY A 113 7.20 -12.57 4.50
CA GLY A 113 7.26 -11.34 5.28
C GLY A 113 7.66 -11.56 6.72
N LYS A 114 7.37 -10.56 7.54
CA LYS A 114 7.55 -10.62 8.98
C LYS A 114 6.32 -11.27 9.63
N SER A 115 6.57 -12.13 10.60
CA SER A 115 5.57 -12.59 11.56
C SER A 115 6.15 -12.41 12.97
N GLY A 116 5.75 -11.33 13.64
CA GLY A 116 6.43 -10.89 14.86
C GLY A 116 7.89 -10.52 14.58
N ASN A 117 8.83 -11.26 15.18
CA ASN A 117 10.27 -11.03 15.05
C ASN A 117 10.94 -11.91 13.99
N ASP A 118 10.20 -12.84 13.39
CA ASP A 118 10.75 -13.80 12.43
C ASP A 118 10.38 -13.42 10.99
N ILE A 119 11.25 -13.78 10.05
CA ILE A 119 10.94 -13.72 8.62
C ILE A 119 10.41 -15.10 8.20
N VAL A 120 9.20 -15.12 7.67
CA VAL A 120 8.55 -16.29 7.09
C VAL A 120 8.75 -16.27 5.58
N GLY A 121 9.11 -17.42 5.01
CA GLY A 121 9.43 -17.57 3.59
C GLY A 121 10.91 -17.38 3.27
N SER A 122 11.21 -17.13 2.00
CA SER A 122 12.58 -16.91 1.52
C SER A 122 13.05 -15.50 1.88
N ALA A 123 14.18 -15.39 2.57
CA ALA A 123 14.80 -14.10 2.89
C ALA A 123 15.19 -13.32 1.64
N GLN A 124 15.59 -14.01 0.56
CA GLN A 124 15.92 -13.39 -0.71
C GLN A 124 14.69 -12.77 -1.37
N ASP A 125 13.57 -13.50 -1.37
CA ASP A 125 12.32 -13.00 -1.96
C ASP A 125 11.76 -11.86 -1.12
N PHE A 126 11.85 -11.96 0.21
CA PHE A 126 11.49 -10.87 1.10
C PHE A 126 12.27 -9.58 0.80
N MET A 127 13.58 -9.66 0.56
CA MET A 127 14.40 -8.50 0.19
C MET A 127 13.96 -7.91 -1.15
N LYS A 128 13.80 -8.73 -2.19
CA LYS A 128 13.36 -8.26 -3.52
C LYS A 128 12.00 -7.58 -3.47
N ILE A 129 11.03 -8.21 -2.81
CA ILE A 129 9.69 -7.66 -2.62
C ILE A 129 9.76 -6.34 -1.86
N THR A 130 10.57 -6.27 -0.80
CA THR A 130 10.73 -5.04 -0.02
C THR A 130 11.31 -3.91 -0.86
N ASP A 131 12.28 -4.20 -1.72
CA ASP A 131 12.88 -3.22 -2.63
C ASP A 131 11.88 -2.72 -3.67
N ALA A 132 11.14 -3.62 -4.33
CA ALA A 132 10.09 -3.28 -5.29
C ALA A 132 8.98 -2.44 -4.65
N VAL A 133 8.57 -2.79 -3.42
CA VAL A 133 7.61 -2.01 -2.63
C VAL A 133 8.16 -0.62 -2.30
N ARG A 134 9.43 -0.52 -1.90
CA ARG A 134 10.05 0.76 -1.54
C ARG A 134 10.10 1.69 -2.74
N GLU A 135 10.45 1.18 -3.90
CA GLU A 135 10.42 1.93 -5.16
C GLU A 135 9.00 2.45 -5.43
N ALA A 136 7.99 1.57 -5.41
CA ALA A 136 6.60 1.94 -5.66
C ALA A 136 5.97 2.92 -4.63
N LEU A 137 6.50 2.99 -3.40
CA LEU A 137 6.00 3.91 -2.36
C LEU A 137 6.54 5.34 -2.49
N TYR A 138 7.75 5.49 -3.03
CA TYR A 138 8.51 6.73 -2.95
C TYR A 138 8.94 7.29 -4.31
N GLU A 139 8.69 6.60 -5.42
CA GLU A 139 8.70 7.14 -6.78
C GLU A 139 7.33 7.73 -7.19
#